data_AF-A0A502FIL5-F1
#
_entry.id   AF-A0A502FIL5-F1
#
_cell.length_a   1.000
_cell.length_b   1.000
_cell.length_c   1.000
_cell.angle_alpha   90.00
_cell.angle_beta   90.00
_cell.angle_gamma   90.00
#
_symmetry.space_group_name_H-M   'P 1'
#
loop_
_entity.id
_entity.type
_entity.pdbx_description
1 polymer ?
#
loop_
_entity_poly.entity_id
_entity_poly.type
_entity_poly.pdbx_seq_one_letter_code
_entity_poly.pdbx_strand_id
1 'polypeptide(L)'
;MTELERLRGLLAAEKVKLGINIRQMNAPGSPVYRTTENVTIPAILLAVSLLATLYIHTWVGFALLAGGAAWWIVKVLPKVRDGVFDRSAAFALSSEAAFDALWVRGVLSLYARMPDGTERAAAKRQDWRAFVRDLPEG
;
A
#
# COMPACT_ATOMS: atom_id res chain seq x y z
N MET A 1 -8.49 -25.65 9.79
CA MET A 1 -7.95 -24.31 9.51
C MET A 1 -7.99 -24.10 8.02
N THR A 2 -8.54 -22.97 7.57
CA THR A 2 -8.40 -22.56 6.16
C THR A 2 -6.96 -22.11 5.90
N GLU A 3 -6.52 -22.16 4.64
CA GLU A 3 -5.19 -21.66 4.24
C GLU A 3 -5.03 -20.17 4.58
N LEU A 4 -6.13 -19.41 4.52
CA LEU A 4 -6.17 -18.02 4.93
C LEU A 4 -5.94 -17.85 6.44
N GLU A 5 -6.56 -18.68 7.29
CA GLU A 5 -6.32 -18.68 8.73
C GLU A 5 -4.87 -19.02 9.07
N ARG A 6 -4.31 -20.03 8.38
CA ARG A 6 -2.89 -20.37 8.54
C ARG A 6 -1.98 -19.22 8.10
N LEU A 7 -2.27 -18.57 6.97
CA LEU A 7 -1.54 -17.40 6.51
C LEU A 7 -1.62 -16.25 7.53
N ARG A 8 -2.79 -15.97 8.11
CA ARG A 8 -2.95 -14.96 9.17
C ARG A 8 -2.08 -15.28 10.39
N GLY A 9 -2.01 -16.55 10.80
CA GLY A 9 -1.13 -17.00 11.87
C GLY A 9 0.36 -16.79 11.55
N LEU A 10 0.77 -17.11 10.32
CA LEU A 10 2.16 -16.92 9.86
C LEU A 10 2.56 -15.43 9.73
N LEU A 11 1.62 -14.57 9.34
CA LEU A 11 1.80 -13.12 9.33
C LEU A 11 1.94 -12.57 10.75
N ALA A 12 1.10 -13.03 11.68
CA ALA A 12 1.15 -12.62 13.09
C ALA A 12 2.45 -13.07 13.78
N ALA A 13 3.01 -14.20 13.38
CA ALA A 13 4.29 -14.71 13.85
C ALA A 13 5.51 -14.06 13.15
N GLU A 14 5.30 -13.06 12.28
CA GLU A 14 6.34 -12.41 11.45
C GLU A 14 7.16 -13.34 10.54
N LYS A 15 6.73 -14.60 10.38
CA LYS A 15 7.39 -15.61 9.53
C LYS A 15 7.18 -15.32 8.05
N VAL A 16 6.06 -14.68 7.72
CA VAL A 16 5.68 -14.25 6.38
C VAL A 16 5.43 -12.75 6.38
N LYS A 17 5.83 -12.06 5.31
CA LYS A 17 5.53 -10.67 5.01
C LYS A 17 4.65 -10.59 3.77
N LEU A 18 3.58 -9.81 3.87
CA LEU A 18 2.70 -9.50 2.75
C LEU A 18 3.23 -8.28 2.00
N GLY A 19 3.64 -8.46 0.75
CA GLY A 19 3.90 -7.38 -0.18
C GLY A 19 2.63 -7.03 -0.95
N ILE A 20 2.36 -5.73 -1.08
CA ILE A 20 1.20 -5.20 -1.81
C ILE A 20 1.68 -4.19 -2.84
N ASN A 21 1.21 -4.33 -4.08
CA ASN A 21 1.46 -3.36 -5.13
C ASN A 21 0.58 -2.13 -4.92
N ILE A 22 1.10 -1.16 -4.16
CA ILE A 22 0.38 0.07 -3.81
C ILE A 22 0.00 0.91 -5.04
N ARG A 23 0.78 0.85 -6.12
CA ARG A 23 0.46 1.60 -7.34
C ARG A 23 -0.85 1.10 -7.96
N GLN A 24 -1.09 -0.20 -7.97
CA GLN A 24 -2.34 -0.77 -8.48
C GLN A 24 -3.50 -0.54 -7.49
N MET A 25 -3.23 -0.57 -6.18
CA MET A 25 -4.27 -0.36 -5.16
C MET A 25 -4.65 1.11 -4.96
N ASN A 26 -3.78 2.05 -5.33
CA ASN A 26 -4.05 3.49 -5.33
C ASN A 26 -4.54 4.00 -6.70
N ALA A 27 -5.10 3.14 -7.56
CA ALA A 27 -5.66 3.51 -8.85
C ALA A 27 -7.21 3.46 -8.84
N PRO A 28 -7.89 4.27 -9.68
CA PRO A 28 -9.34 4.19 -9.85
C PRO A 28 -9.79 2.76 -10.20
N GLY A 29 -10.84 2.28 -9.51
CA GLY A 29 -11.35 0.90 -9.67
C GLY A 29 -10.82 -0.10 -8.65
N SER A 30 -9.89 0.30 -7.77
CA SER A 30 -9.52 -0.46 -6.58
C SER A 30 -10.54 -0.22 -5.45
N PRO A 31 -10.94 -1.27 -4.69
CA PRO A 31 -11.93 -1.14 -3.60
C PRO A 31 -11.44 -0.27 -2.44
N VAL A 32 -10.13 0.00 -2.36
CA VAL A 32 -9.53 0.81 -1.29
C VAL A 32 -9.12 2.22 -1.75
N TYR A 33 -9.41 2.57 -3.01
CA TYR A 33 -9.05 3.86 -3.59
C TYR A 33 -9.91 4.99 -3.03
N ARG A 34 -9.25 6.08 -2.63
CA ARG A 34 -9.91 7.30 -2.14
C ARG A 34 -9.35 8.50 -2.88
N THR A 35 -10.12 9.03 -3.85
CA THR A 35 -9.73 10.19 -4.66
C THR A 35 -9.34 11.39 -3.81
N THR A 36 -10.08 11.62 -2.72
CA THR A 36 -9.87 12.75 -1.82
C THR A 36 -8.49 12.73 -1.17
N GLU A 37 -7.92 11.56 -0.85
CA GLU A 37 -6.59 11.47 -0.21
C GLU A 37 -5.46 11.92 -1.15
N ASN A 38 -5.62 11.73 -2.46
CA ASN A 38 -4.62 12.11 -3.45
C ASN A 38 -4.77 13.57 -3.93
N VAL A 39 -5.99 14.12 -3.95
CA VAL A 39 -6.27 15.42 -4.58
C VAL A 39 -6.37 16.57 -3.57
N THR A 40 -6.81 16.31 -2.34
CA THR A 40 -7.13 17.39 -1.38
C THR A 40 -5.91 18.24 -1.03
N ILE A 41 -4.79 17.61 -0.67
CA ILE A 41 -3.58 18.34 -0.25
C ILE A 41 -2.96 19.12 -1.42
N PRO A 42 -2.78 18.54 -2.62
CA PRO A 42 -2.35 19.33 -3.79
C PRO A 42 -3.27 20.49 -4.12
N ALA A 43 -4.59 20.29 -4.06
CA ALA A 43 -5.56 21.35 -4.35
C ALA A 43 -5.45 22.51 -3.34
N ILE A 44 -5.31 22.20 -2.05
CA ILE A 44 -5.10 23.21 -1.01
C ILE A 44 -3.79 23.96 -1.23
N LEU A 45 -2.69 23.25 -1.48
CA LEU A 45 -1.38 23.87 -1.74
C LEU A 45 -1.42 24.81 -2.93
N LEU A 46 -2.08 24.38 -4.02
CA LEU A 46 -2.24 25.19 -5.21
C LEU A 46 -3.07 26.44 -4.91
N ALA A 47 -4.22 26.29 -4.25
CA ALA A 47 -5.07 27.43 -3.89
C ALA A 47 -4.34 28.43 -2.99
N VAL A 48 -3.63 27.96 -1.95
CA VAL A 48 -2.85 28.82 -1.05
C VAL A 48 -1.72 29.53 -1.80
N SER A 49 -0.99 28.82 -2.68
CA SER A 49 0.07 29.44 -3.48
C SER A 49 -0.46 30.52 -4.41
N LEU A 50 -1.63 30.30 -5.03
CA LEU A 50 -2.25 31.25 -5.94
C LEU A 50 -2.71 32.50 -5.19
N LEU A 51 -3.35 32.32 -4.04
CA LEU A 51 -3.76 33.43 -3.18
C LEU A 51 -2.54 34.24 -2.71
N ALA A 52 -1.44 33.58 -2.33
CA ALA A 52 -0.21 34.28 -1.94
C ALA A 52 0.43 35.04 -3.11
N THR A 53 0.40 34.49 -4.33
CA THR A 53 0.86 35.19 -5.54
C THR A 53 0.01 36.43 -5.81
N LEU A 54 -1.31 36.34 -5.67
CA LEU A 54 -2.23 37.43 -6.00
C LEU A 54 -2.23 38.56 -4.96
N TYR A 55 -2.18 38.22 -3.67
CA TYR A 55 -2.40 39.17 -2.58
C TYR A 55 -1.14 39.58 -1.82
N ILE A 56 -0.01 38.87 -1.99
CA ILE A 56 1.23 39.14 -1.26
C ILE A 56 2.36 39.47 -2.23
N HIS A 57 2.89 38.45 -2.91
CA HIS A 57 3.97 38.60 -3.87
C HIS A 57 4.19 37.29 -4.65
N THR A 58 4.57 37.38 -5.92
CA THR A 58 4.83 36.21 -6.79
C THR A 58 5.84 35.23 -6.18
N TRP A 59 6.98 35.72 -5.71
CA TRP A 59 8.00 34.90 -5.03
C TRP A 59 7.50 34.17 -3.77
N VAL A 60 6.59 34.76 -3.01
CA VAL A 60 6.01 34.09 -1.82
C VAL A 60 5.14 32.92 -2.26
N GLY A 61 4.31 33.11 -3.28
CA GLY A 61 3.52 32.01 -3.86
C GLY A 61 4.39 30.87 -4.40
N PHE A 62 5.48 31.19 -5.11
CA PHE A 62 6.43 30.16 -5.57
C PHE A 62 7.14 29.44 -4.41
N ALA A 63 7.58 30.16 -3.39
CA ALA A 63 8.21 29.57 -2.22
C ALA A 63 7.25 28.60 -1.49
N LEU A 64 5.98 28.99 -1.34
CA LEU A 64 4.94 28.16 -0.74
C LEU A 64 4.64 26.93 -1.59
N LEU A 65 4.56 27.07 -2.91
CA LEU A 65 4.30 25.93 -3.80
C LEU A 65 5.46 24.94 -3.78
N ALA A 66 6.70 25.42 -3.91
CA ALA A 66 7.89 24.56 -3.92
C ALA A 66 8.11 23.88 -2.56
N GLY A 67 8.07 24.65 -1.46
CA GLY A 67 8.24 24.13 -0.11
C GLY A 67 7.09 23.20 0.30
N GLY A 68 5.85 23.58 -0.03
CA GLY A 68 4.66 22.78 0.22
C GLY A 68 4.66 21.47 -0.56
N ALA A 69 5.06 21.48 -1.83
CA ALA A 69 5.20 20.27 -2.64
C ALA A 69 6.29 19.34 -2.09
N ALA A 70 7.45 19.89 -1.71
CA ALA A 70 8.53 19.11 -1.10
C ALA A 70 8.07 18.46 0.21
N TRP A 71 7.41 19.22 1.07
CA TRP A 71 6.81 18.71 2.31
C TRP A 71 5.77 17.62 2.03
N TRP A 72 4.88 17.83 1.06
CA TRP A 72 3.84 16.88 0.70
C TRP A 72 4.44 15.54 0.24
N ILE A 73 5.43 15.58 -0.65
CA ILE A 73 6.12 14.38 -1.15
C ILE A 73 6.85 13.64 -0.02
N VAL A 74 7.54 14.36 0.86
CA VAL A 74 8.38 13.73 1.90
C VAL A 74 7.58 13.26 3.12
N LYS A 75 6.49 13.94 3.48
CA LYS A 75 5.77 13.70 4.75
C LYS A 75 4.36 13.15 4.58
N VAL A 76 3.64 13.55 3.55
CA VAL A 76 2.23 13.18 3.38
C VAL A 76 2.11 11.94 2.49
N LEU A 77 2.83 11.90 1.37
CA LEU A 77 2.77 10.78 0.43
C LEU A 77 3.12 9.43 1.08
N PRO A 78 4.13 9.32 1.99
CA PRO A 78 4.39 8.07 2.71
C PRO A 78 3.20 7.64 3.57
N LYS A 79 2.55 8.57 4.28
CA LYS A 79 1.39 8.27 5.11
C LYS A 79 0.19 7.77 4.29
N VAL A 80 -0.03 8.35 3.11
CA VAL A 80 -1.07 7.88 2.18
C VAL A 80 -0.73 6.47 1.70
N ARG A 81 0.53 6.21 1.35
CA ARG A 81 0.99 4.87 0.92
C ARG A 81 0.76 3.83 2.03
N ASP A 82 1.11 4.16 3.27
CA ASP A 82 0.96 3.27 4.41
C ASP A 82 -0.53 3.02 4.72
N GLY A 83 -1.38 4.05 4.67
CA GLY A 83 -2.83 3.90 4.82
C GLY A 83 -3.48 3.08 3.70
N VAL A 84 -2.99 3.19 2.45
CA VAL A 84 -3.42 2.32 1.34
C VAL A 84 -2.97 0.88 1.59
N PHE A 85 -1.74 0.66 2.09
CA PHE A 85 -1.25 -0.66 2.45
C PHE A 85 -2.15 -1.31 3.51
N ASP A 86 -2.44 -0.62 4.61
CA ASP A 86 -3.23 -1.16 5.71
C ASP A 86 -4.64 -1.56 5.26
N ARG A 87 -5.32 -0.70 4.49
CA ARG A 87 -6.65 -1.01 3.94
C ARG A 87 -6.60 -2.16 2.95
N SER A 88 -5.56 -2.21 2.11
CA SER A 88 -5.37 -3.29 1.15
C SER A 88 -5.12 -4.63 1.85
N ALA A 89 -4.31 -4.63 2.91
CA ALA A 89 -4.02 -5.80 3.72
C ALA A 89 -5.28 -6.28 4.46
N ALA A 90 -6.02 -5.36 5.09
CA ALA A 90 -7.28 -5.68 5.75
C ALA A 90 -8.32 -6.26 4.78
N PHE A 91 -8.45 -5.69 3.57
CA PHE A 91 -9.34 -6.21 2.55
C PHE A 91 -8.88 -7.57 2.01
N ALA A 92 -7.59 -7.73 1.69
CA ALA A 92 -7.03 -8.99 1.22
C ALA A 92 -7.23 -10.11 2.23
N LEU A 93 -7.03 -9.82 3.52
CA LEU A 93 -7.20 -10.79 4.59
C LEU A 93 -8.65 -10.98 5.00
N SER A 94 -9.62 -10.18 4.54
CA SER A 94 -11.03 -10.27 4.98
C SER A 94 -11.70 -11.60 4.60
N SER A 95 -11.38 -12.13 3.42
CA SER A 95 -11.94 -13.38 2.89
C SER A 95 -10.99 -14.00 1.87
N GLU A 96 -11.11 -15.31 1.69
CA GLU A 96 -10.29 -16.05 0.73
C GLU A 96 -10.55 -15.63 -0.72
N ALA A 97 -11.82 -15.35 -1.06
CA ALA A 97 -12.19 -14.83 -2.37
C ALA A 97 -11.57 -13.46 -2.67
N ALA A 98 -11.50 -12.56 -1.68
CA ALA A 98 -10.84 -11.26 -1.83
C ALA A 98 -9.32 -11.43 -2.00
N PHE A 99 -8.71 -12.35 -1.24
CA PHE A 99 -7.30 -12.67 -1.39
C PHE A 99 -6.99 -13.21 -2.79
N ASP A 100 -7.75 -14.21 -3.26
CA ASP A 100 -7.60 -14.80 -4.59
C ASP A 100 -7.77 -13.76 -5.70
N ALA A 101 -8.79 -12.90 -5.60
CA ALA A 101 -9.03 -11.85 -6.58
C ALA A 101 -7.83 -10.90 -6.70
N LEU A 102 -7.20 -10.53 -5.58
CA LEU A 102 -6.02 -9.68 -5.57
C LEU A 102 -4.74 -10.43 -5.98
N TRP A 103 -4.62 -11.71 -5.63
CA TRP A 103 -3.50 -12.59 -6.01
C TRP A 103 -3.43 -12.76 -7.52
N VAL A 104 -4.55 -13.12 -8.16
CA VAL A 104 -4.66 -13.31 -9.62
C VAL A 104 -4.42 -12.00 -10.38
N ARG A 105 -4.81 -10.85 -9.80
CA ARG A 105 -4.48 -9.54 -10.35
C ARG A 105 -3.00 -9.18 -10.23
N GLY A 106 -2.22 -9.91 -9.43
CA GLY A 106 -0.80 -9.64 -9.17
C GLY A 106 -0.57 -8.44 -8.27
N VAL A 107 -1.59 -8.12 -7.46
CA VAL A 107 -1.50 -7.06 -6.45
C VAL A 107 -0.74 -7.55 -5.23
N LEU A 108 -0.85 -8.84 -4.91
CA LEU A 108 -0.24 -9.44 -3.73
C LEU A 108 1.02 -10.22 -4.08
N SER A 109 1.95 -10.24 -3.13
CA SER A 109 3.14 -11.08 -3.11
C SER A 109 3.40 -11.52 -1.67
N LEU A 110 3.86 -12.74 -1.45
CA LEU A 110 4.26 -13.23 -0.13
C LEU A 110 5.77 -13.40 -0.10
N TYR A 111 6.38 -13.04 1.03
CA TYR A 111 7.79 -13.22 1.30
C TYR A 111 7.93 -13.96 2.62
N ALA A 112 8.53 -15.14 2.62
CA ALA A 112 8.81 -15.91 3.83
C ALA A 112 10.32 -15.99 4.04
N ARG A 113 10.76 -15.78 5.29
CA ARG A 113 12.14 -16.04 5.69
C ARG A 113 12.17 -17.35 6.46
N MET A 114 12.83 -18.35 5.91
CA MET A 114 12.93 -19.68 6.51
C MET A 114 13.96 -19.67 7.67
N PRO A 115 13.85 -20.62 8.62
CA PRO A 115 14.79 -20.73 9.74
C PRO A 115 16.24 -21.02 9.32
N ASP A 116 16.42 -21.60 8.13
CA ASP A 116 17.72 -21.87 7.49
C ASP A 116 18.35 -20.60 6.85
N GLY A 117 17.68 -19.45 6.96
CA GLY A 117 18.11 -18.19 6.37
C GLY A 117 17.73 -18.02 4.90
N THR A 118 17.06 -18.99 4.28
CA THR A 118 16.62 -18.89 2.88
C THR A 118 15.37 -18.00 2.76
N GLU A 119 15.32 -17.18 1.72
CA GLU A 119 14.17 -16.33 1.41
C GLU A 119 13.35 -16.99 0.31
N ARG A 120 12.05 -17.20 0.56
CA ARG A 120 11.10 -17.69 -0.45
C ARG A 120 10.08 -16.61 -0.74
N ALA A 121 9.92 -16.28 -2.02
CA ALA A 121 8.93 -15.33 -2.49
C ALA A 121 7.91 -16.01 -3.40
N ALA A 122 6.63 -15.82 -3.10
CA ALA A 122 5.53 -16.20 -3.97
C ALA A 122 4.84 -14.97 -4.55
N ALA A 123 4.51 -15.04 -5.83
CA ALA A 123 3.79 -14.00 -6.55
C ALA A 123 2.77 -14.67 -7.49
N LYS A 124 1.96 -13.86 -8.21
CA LYS A 124 0.86 -14.26 -9.12
C LYS A 124 1.01 -15.61 -9.86
N ARG A 125 2.20 -15.96 -10.32
CA ARG A 125 2.47 -17.18 -11.10
C ARG A 125 2.49 -18.47 -10.27
N GLN A 126 2.50 -18.36 -8.94
CA GLN A 126 2.59 -19.47 -8.00
C GLN A 126 1.26 -19.61 -7.26
N ASP A 127 0.94 -20.84 -6.86
CA ASP A 127 -0.20 -21.10 -5.97
C ASP A 127 0.18 -20.70 -4.54
N TRP A 128 -0.48 -19.66 -4.03
CA TRP A 128 -0.24 -19.18 -2.67
C TRP A 128 -0.71 -20.19 -1.62
N ARG A 129 -1.70 -21.03 -1.93
CA ARG A 129 -2.17 -22.08 -1.01
C ARG A 129 -1.10 -23.14 -0.84
N ALA A 130 -0.52 -23.59 -1.94
CA ALA A 130 0.63 -24.51 -1.93
C ALA A 130 1.81 -23.89 -1.15
N PHE A 131 2.13 -22.62 -1.41
CA PHE A 131 3.16 -21.90 -0.68
C PHE A 131 2.94 -21.88 0.85
N VAL A 132 1.72 -21.61 1.31
CA VAL A 132 1.39 -21.60 2.74
C VAL A 132 1.45 -23.00 3.37
N ARG A 133 1.05 -24.04 2.63
CA ARG A 133 1.12 -25.44 3.09
C ARG A 133 2.55 -25.95 3.22
N ASP A 134 3.43 -25.54 2.32
CA ASP A 134 4.85 -25.95 2.28
C ASP A 134 5.71 -25.26 3.35
N LEU A 135 5.17 -24.23 4.02
CA LEU A 135 5.86 -23.55 5.12
C LEU A 135 5.73 -24.36 6.42
N PRO A 136 6.82 -24.61 7.15
CA PRO A 136 6.75 -25.39 8.39
C PRO A 136 5.84 -24.69 9.41
N GLU A 137 4.92 -25.47 9.99
CA GLU A 137 4.17 -25.10 11.19
C GLU A 137 5.16 -25.12 12.36
N GLY A 138 5.87 -24.01 12.56
CA GLY A 138 6.71 -23.84 13.74
C GLY A 138 5.90 -23.27 14.89
#